data_AF-A0A0K0FZQ0-F1
#
_entry.id   AF-A0A0K0FZQ0-F1
#
_cell.length_a   1.000
_cell.length_b   1.000
_cell.length_c   1.000
_cell.angle_alpha   90.00
_cell.angle_beta   90.00
_cell.angle_gamma   90.00
#
_symmetry.space_group_name_H-M   'P 1'
#
loop_
_entity.id
_entity.type
_entity.pdbx_description
1 polymer ?
#
loop_
_entity_poly.entity_id
_entity_poly.type
_entity_poly.pdbx_seq_one_letter_code
_entity_poly.pdbx_strand_id
1 'polypeptide(L)' 'MNIIYLILTFAILYINTVEGIWDLNTITIRDHCDKEKCVSACGNDPQAECVFNWGTWFWKGGRCKCVLPQK' A
#
# COMPACT_ATOMS: atom_id res chain seq x y z
N MET A 1 -14.94 23.74 25.94
CA MET A 1 -15.01 23.43 24.49
C MET A 1 -13.97 22.35 24.23
N ASN A 2 -14.44 21.19 23.81
CA ASN A 2 -13.91 19.87 24.19
C ASN A 2 -12.56 19.53 23.57
N ILE A 3 -11.55 19.24 24.40
CA ILE A 3 -10.28 18.58 24.05
C ILE A 3 -10.50 17.33 23.17
N ILE A 4 -11.65 16.66 23.35
CA ILE A 4 -12.10 15.52 22.54
C ILE A 4 -12.14 15.86 21.03
N TYR A 5 -12.56 17.09 20.65
CA TYR A 5 -12.59 17.50 19.25
C TYR A 5 -11.18 17.66 18.66
N LEU A 6 -10.21 18.13 19.45
CA LEU A 6 -8.81 18.27 19.01
C LEU A 6 -8.15 16.92 18.80
N ILE A 7 -8.44 15.94 19.64
CA ILE A 7 -7.90 14.57 19.51
C ILE A 7 -8.49 13.89 18.26
N LEU A 8 -9.80 14.06 18.02
CA LEU A 8 -10.48 13.51 16.84
C LEU A 8 -9.94 14.11 15.55
N THR A 9 -9.75 15.43 15.47
CA THR A 9 -9.18 16.06 14.27
C THR A 9 -7.74 15.66 14.04
N PHE A 10 -6.92 15.52 15.09
CA PHE A 10 -5.55 15.02 14.97
C PHE A 10 -5.51 13.57 14.47
N ALA A 11 -6.39 12.70 14.97
CA ALA A 11 -6.49 11.32 14.51
C ALA A 11 -6.88 11.24 13.02
N ILE A 12 -7.85 12.05 12.59
CA ILE A 12 -8.29 12.10 11.18
C ILE A 12 -7.15 12.62 10.28
N LEU A 13 -6.43 13.66 10.70
CA LEU A 13 -5.27 14.19 9.96
C LEU A 13 -4.14 13.15 9.89
N TYR A 14 -3.86 12.45 10.99
CA TYR A 14 -2.85 11.39 11.04
C TYR A 14 -3.19 10.22 10.11
N ILE A 15 -4.44 9.76 10.08
CA ILE A 15 -4.88 8.67 9.18
C ILE A 15 -4.71 9.10 7.71
N ASN A 16 -5.23 10.28 7.33
CA ASN A 16 -5.13 10.77 5.95
C ASN A 16 -3.67 10.98 5.50
N THR A 17 -2.80 11.46 6.39
CA THR A 17 -1.38 11.68 6.07
C THR A 17 -0.58 10.38 6.01
N VAL A 18 -0.84 9.43 6.91
CA VAL A 18 -0.14 8.15 6.89
C VAL A 18 -0.61 7.32 5.70
N GLU A 19 -1.91 7.17 5.46
CA GLU A 19 -2.42 6.37 4.33
C GLU A 19 -2.00 6.97 2.97
N GLY A 20 -2.06 8.29 2.81
CA GLY A 20 -1.68 8.96 1.57
C GLY A 20 -0.19 8.84 1.18
N ILE A 21 0.71 8.54 2.12
CA ILE A 21 2.16 8.37 1.84
C ILE A 21 2.48 6.97 1.29
N TRP A 22 1.67 5.95 1.62
CA TRP A 22 1.88 4.59 1.10
C TRP A 22 1.36 4.42 -0.33
N ASP A 23 0.48 5.29 -0.80
CA ASP A 23 -0.33 5.05 -2.00
C ASP A 23 0.30 5.48 -3.33
N LEU A 24 1.33 6.32 -3.36
CA LEU A 24 1.77 6.86 -4.66
C LEU A 24 2.38 5.79 -5.58
N ASN A 25 2.90 4.71 -5.01
CA ASN A 25 3.72 3.73 -5.71
C ASN A 25 3.40 2.28 -5.30
N THR A 26 2.32 2.03 -4.54
CA THR A 26 1.98 0.65 -4.15
C THR A 26 0.79 0.11 -4.93
N ILE A 27 0.92 -1.14 -5.41
CA ILE A 27 -0.14 -1.86 -6.11
C ILE A 27 -0.58 -3.03 -5.24
N THR A 28 -1.89 -3.19 -5.14
CA THR A 28 -2.50 -4.38 -4.54
C THR A 28 -2.81 -5.42 -5.60
N ILE A 29 -2.30 -6.64 -5.44
CA ILE A 29 -2.59 -7.77 -6.32
C ILE A 29 -3.45 -8.82 -5.61
N ARG A 30 -4.23 -9.58 -6.38
CA ARG A 30 -5.25 -10.53 -5.89
C ARG A 30 -4.70 -11.91 -5.47
N ASP A 31 -3.43 -11.95 -5.12
CA ASP A 31 -2.71 -13.15 -4.68
C ASP A 31 -1.49 -12.70 -3.85
N HIS A 32 -0.76 -13.61 -3.21
CA HIS A 32 0.52 -13.25 -2.61
C HIS A 32 1.46 -12.66 -3.68
N CYS A 33 2.08 -11.54 -3.32
CA CYS A 33 3.13 -10.92 -4.11
C CYS A 33 4.45 -11.64 -3.97
N ASP A 34 5.15 -11.67 -5.09
CA ASP A 34 6.52 -12.11 -5.27
C ASP A 34 7.21 -11.05 -6.13
N LYS A 35 8.54 -11.01 -6.12
CA LYS A 35 9.30 -10.02 -6.90
C LYS A 35 8.87 -10.01 -8.38
N GLU A 36 8.75 -11.17 -9.02
CA GLU A 36 8.35 -11.26 -10.44
C GLU A 36 6.94 -10.72 -10.70
N LYS A 37 5.98 -11.05 -9.82
CA LYS A 37 4.60 -10.54 -9.92
C LYS A 37 4.57 -9.02 -9.74
N CYS A 38 5.36 -8.51 -8.80
CA CYS A 38 5.49 -7.07 -8.59
C CYS A 38 6.15 -6.38 -9.78
N VAL A 39 7.23 -6.94 -10.35
CA VAL A 39 7.88 -6.42 -11.56
C VAL A 39 6.88 -6.35 -12.71
N SER A 40 6.12 -7.43 -12.95
CA SER A 40 5.10 -7.47 -14.00
C SER A 40 3.96 -6.47 -13.75
N ALA A 41 3.44 -6.38 -12.51
CA ALA A 41 2.38 -5.43 -12.15
C ALA A 41 2.89 -3.98 -12.20
N CYS A 42 4.18 -3.77 -11.93
CA CYS A 42 4.84 -2.47 -11.99
C CYS A 42 5.34 -2.09 -13.40
N GLY A 43 4.80 -2.69 -14.47
CA GLY A 43 5.18 -2.34 -15.84
C GLY A 43 6.61 -2.77 -16.22
N ASN A 44 7.08 -3.90 -15.69
CA ASN A 44 8.44 -4.43 -15.79
C ASN A 44 9.51 -3.59 -15.07
N ASP A 45 9.15 -2.90 -13.99
CA ASP A 45 10.12 -2.23 -13.12
C ASP A 45 10.97 -3.28 -12.36
N PRO A 46 12.28 -3.41 -12.65
CA PRO A 46 13.14 -4.39 -11.98
C PRO A 46 13.39 -4.07 -10.50
N GLN A 47 13.08 -2.84 -10.06
CA GLN A 47 13.19 -2.40 -8.68
C GLN A 47 11.88 -2.58 -7.90
N ALA A 48 10.85 -3.19 -8.50
CA ALA A 48 9.61 -3.49 -7.80
C ALA A 48 9.84 -4.51 -6.67
N GLU A 49 9.26 -4.25 -5.51
CA GLU A 49 9.41 -5.09 -4.32
C GLU A 49 8.06 -5.49 -3.73
N CYS A 50 7.97 -6.69 -3.17
CA CYS A 50 6.83 -7.13 -2.39
C CYS A 50 6.99 -6.63 -0.95
N VAL A 51 6.09 -5.75 -0.52
CA VAL A 51 6.13 -5.12 0.81
C VAL A 51 5.40 -5.97 1.83
N PHE A 52 4.26 -6.52 1.45
CA PHE A 52 3.38 -7.19 2.40
C PHE A 52 2.49 -8.21 1.71
N ASN A 53 2.45 -9.42 2.26
CA ASN A 53 1.50 -10.45 1.88
C ASN A 53 0.48 -10.63 3.00
N TRP A 54 -0.79 -10.71 2.64
CA TRP A 54 -1.87 -11.05 3.55
C TRP A 54 -2.72 -12.16 2.98
N GLY A 55 -3.31 -12.95 3.86
CA GLY A 55 -4.37 -13.84 3.48
C GLY A 55 -4.41 -15.17 4.20
N THR A 56 -5.54 -15.84 3.99
CA THR A 56 -5.79 -17.22 4.38
C THR A 56 -6.10 -18.05 3.13
N TRP A 57 -6.44 -19.34 3.26
CA TRP A 57 -6.62 -20.25 2.14
C TRP A 57 -7.57 -19.75 1.03
N PHE A 58 -8.59 -18.95 1.38
CA PHE A 58 -9.62 -18.46 0.45
C PHE A 58 -9.49 -17.00 0.05
N TRP A 59 -8.72 -16.19 0.78
CA TRP A 59 -8.58 -14.76 0.54
C TRP A 59 -7.12 -14.39 0.70
N LYS A 60 -6.45 -14.17 -0.42
CA LYS A 60 -5.03 -13.77 -0.47
C LYS A 60 -4.89 -12.46 -1.22
N GLY A 61 -3.94 -11.66 -0.78
CA GLY A 61 -3.55 -10.43 -1.43
C GLY A 61 -2.12 -10.06 -1.07
N GLY A 62 -1.52 -9.26 -1.92
CA GLY A 62 -0.15 -8.81 -1.78
C GLY A 62 -0.05 -7.34 -2.15
N ARG A 63 0.85 -6.62 -1.49
CA ARG A 63 1.21 -5.23 -1.79
C ARG A 63 2.60 -5.20 -2.38
N CYS A 64 2.66 -4.75 -3.62
CA CYS A 64 3.88 -4.43 -4.32
C CYS A 64 4.18 -2.94 -4.18
N LYS A 65 5.46 -2.56 -4.11
CA LYS A 65 5.94 -1.19 -4.22
C LYS A 65 6.73 -1.08 -5.52
N CYS A 66 6.25 -0.23 -6.41
CA CYS A 66 6.93 0.18 -7.62
C CYS A 66 7.88 1.35 -7.28
N VAL A 67 9.01 1.45 -7.97
CA VAL A 67 9.89 2.62 -7.82
C VAL A 67 9.54 3.65 -8.89
N LEU A 68 9.21 3.19 -10.08
CA LEU A 68 8.76 4.03 -11.17
C LEU A 68 7.30 4.47 -10.99
N PRO A 69 6.97 5.75 -11.26
CA PRO A 69 5.59 6.20 -11.28
C PRO A 69 4.82 5.42 -12.33
N GLN A 70 3.71 4.83 -11.91
CA GLN A 70 2.74 4.18 -12.80
C GLN A 70 2.21 5.25 -13.77
N LYS A 71 2.36 5.01 -15.08
CA LYS A 71 1.96 5.95 -16.13
C LYS A 71 0.47 5.84 -16.46
#